data_AF-Q8EWN9-F1
#
_entry.id   AF-Q8EWN9-F1
#
_cell.length_a   1.000
_cell.length_b   1.000
_cell.length_c   1.000
_cell.angle_alpha   90.00
_cell.angle_beta   90.00
_cell.angle_gamma   90.00
#
_symmetry.space_group_name_H-M   'P 1'
#
loop_
_entity.id
_entity.type
_entity.pdbx_description
1 polymer ?
#
loop_
_entity_poly.entity_id
_entity_poly.type
_entity_poly.pdbx_seq_one_letter_code
_entity_poly.pdbx_strand_id
1 'polypeptide(L)'
;MDIFMSIIGYMGAVGIAIFSLPELIRSLRSRRTSGINVWLFLLLMVSSACFFISGFYNFAQNLARDGWTSANQFALAVAVANIFSFLVPSTLLSYKLFHILMAKKQGITEKEYEDKINSNRK
;
A
#
# COMPACT_ATOMS: atom_id res chain seq x y z
N MET A 1 -1.32 -23.26 -15.65
CA MET A 1 -0.55 -22.82 -14.48
C MET A 1 -0.74 -23.86 -13.40
N ASP A 2 0.34 -24.50 -12.98
CA ASP A 2 0.29 -25.51 -11.92
C ASP A 2 -0.27 -24.90 -10.64
N ILE A 3 -1.16 -25.62 -9.97
CA ILE A 3 -1.83 -25.23 -8.71
C ILE A 3 -0.85 -24.63 -7.70
N PHE A 4 0.39 -25.12 -7.69
CA PHE A 4 1.50 -24.62 -6.89
C PHE A 4 1.79 -23.12 -7.10
N MET A 5 1.82 -22.63 -8.34
CA MET A 5 2.06 -21.22 -8.64
C MET A 5 0.91 -20.33 -8.16
N SER A 6 -0.34 -20.81 -8.27
CA SER A 6 -1.49 -20.09 -7.74
C SER A 6 -1.43 -19.97 -6.21
N ILE A 7 -1.05 -21.04 -5.50
CA ILE A 7 -0.91 -21.03 -4.04
C ILE A 7 0.17 -20.03 -3.60
N ILE A 8 1.35 -20.06 -4.24
CA ILE A 8 2.44 -19.11 -3.95
C ILE A 8 1.97 -17.67 -4.21
N GLY A 9 1.26 -17.44 -5.32
CA GLY A 9 0.74 -16.12 -5.64
C GLY A 9 -0.26 -15.58 -4.62
N TYR A 10 -1.21 -16.42 -4.18
CA TYR A 10 -2.16 -16.05 -3.12
C TYR A 10 -1.44 -15.79 -1.79
N MET A 11 -0.49 -16.65 -1.41
CA MET A 11 0.30 -16.46 -0.19
C MET A 11 1.13 -15.18 -0.23
N GLY A 12 1.74 -14.86 -1.38
CA GLY A 12 2.48 -13.61 -1.57
C GLY A 12 1.58 -12.39 -1.44
N ALA A 13 0.42 -12.41 -2.09
CA ALA A 13 -0.55 -11.32 -2.05
C ALA A 13 -1.10 -11.06 -0.63
N VAL A 14 -1.48 -12.14 0.08
CA VAL A 14 -1.98 -12.06 1.46
C VAL A 14 -0.85 -11.66 2.42
N GLY A 15 0.36 -12.20 2.22
CA GLY A 15 1.53 -11.87 3.03
C GLY A 15 1.86 -10.39 3.01
N ILE A 16 1.92 -9.78 1.82
CA ILE A 16 2.22 -8.34 1.68
C ILE A 16 1.15 -7.48 2.38
N ALA A 17 -0.13 -7.83 2.25
CA ALA A 17 -1.20 -7.14 2.95
C ALA A 17 -1.05 -7.22 4.48
N ILE A 18 -0.76 -8.42 5.02
CA ILE A 18 -0.58 -8.64 6.47
C ILE A 18 0.66 -7.91 7.00
N PHE A 19 1.79 -7.92 6.28
CA PHE A 19 3.02 -7.27 6.73
C PHE A 19 2.92 -5.74 6.74
N SER A 20 2.12 -5.15 5.84
CA SER A 20 1.96 -3.69 5.77
C SER A 20 0.99 -3.11 6.81
N LEU A 21 0.08 -3.93 7.35
CA LEU A 21 -0.94 -3.53 8.33
C LEU A 21 -0.38 -3.03 9.69
N PRO A 22 0.55 -3.75 10.36
CA PRO A 22 1.13 -3.30 11.63
C PRO A 22 1.81 -1.93 11.53
N GLU A 23 2.47 -1.67 10.41
CA GLU A 23 3.19 -0.43 10.17
C GLU A 23 2.23 0.74 9.94
N LEU A 24 1.13 0.49 9.20
CA LEU A 24 0.03 1.44 9.08
C LEU A 24 -0.59 1.76 10.44
N ILE A 25 -0.93 0.74 11.24
CA ILE A 25 -1.55 0.91 12.56
C ILE A 25 -0.61 1.68 13.50
N ARG A 26 0.69 1.34 13.49
CA ARG A 26 1.69 2.02 14.31
C ARG A 26 1.83 3.49 13.91
N SER A 27 1.92 3.79 12.62
CA SER A 27 2.00 5.16 12.11
C SER A 27 0.76 5.98 12.48
N LEU A 28 -0.44 5.46 12.25
CA LEU A 28 -1.70 6.14 12.58
C LEU A 28 -1.88 6.34 14.09
N ARG A 29 -1.51 5.35 14.91
CA ARG A 29 -1.66 5.43 16.37
C ARG A 29 -0.64 6.36 17.02
N SER A 30 0.62 6.32 16.55
CA SER A 30 1.71 7.13 17.10
C SER A 30 1.78 8.54 16.52
N ARG A 31 1.10 8.80 15.38
CA ARG A 31 1.23 10.02 14.58
C ARG A 31 2.67 10.40 14.29
N ARG A 32 3.58 9.42 14.27
CA ARG A 32 5.00 9.60 13.97
C ARG A 32 5.28 9.06 12.57
N THR A 33 5.60 9.95 11.64
CA THR A 33 6.00 9.63 10.27
C THR A 33 7.49 9.82 10.03
N SER A 34 8.21 10.39 10.99
CA SER A 34 9.65 10.65 10.94
C SER A 34 10.50 9.39 10.66
N GLY A 35 10.04 8.19 11.06
CA GLY A 35 10.71 6.91 10.76
C GLY A 35 10.41 6.29 9.39
N ILE A 36 9.44 6.82 8.64
CA ILE A 36 8.97 6.22 7.38
C ILE A 36 9.92 6.56 6.24
N ASN A 37 10.46 5.54 5.56
CA ASN A 37 11.27 5.74 4.35
C ASN A 37 10.38 6.04 3.13
N VAL A 38 10.29 7.31 2.74
CA VAL A 38 9.44 7.79 1.63
C VAL A 38 9.70 7.02 0.33
N TRP A 39 10.96 6.73 0.01
CA TRP A 39 11.33 6.04 -1.23
C TRP A 39 10.82 4.61 -1.28
N LEU A 40 10.88 3.90 -0.15
CA LEU A 40 10.39 2.53 -0.05
C LEU A 40 8.88 2.47 -0.29
N PHE A 41 8.11 3.35 0.36
CA PHE A 41 6.66 3.40 0.19
C PHE A 41 6.25 3.92 -1.21
N LEU A 42 7.04 4.81 -1.82
CA LEU A 42 6.84 5.24 -3.22
C LEU A 42 7.05 4.08 -4.20
N LEU A 43 8.13 3.32 -4.04
CA LEU A 43 8.38 2.13 -4.87
C LEU A 43 7.28 1.09 -4.70
N LEU A 44 6.82 0.87 -3.47
CA LEU A 44 5.70 -0.03 -3.19
C LEU A 44 4.42 0.46 -3.87
N MET A 45 4.13 1.76 -3.81
CA MET A 45 2.96 2.37 -4.45
C MET A 45 3.00 2.21 -5.98
N VAL A 46 4.13 2.53 -6.62
CA VAL A 46 4.29 2.39 -8.08
C VAL A 46 4.22 0.93 -8.51
N SER A 47 4.90 0.04 -7.78
CA SER A 47 4.87 -1.40 -8.07
C SER A 47 3.44 -1.95 -7.96
N SER A 48 2.72 -1.59 -6.89
CA SER A 48 1.33 -2.03 -6.67
C SER A 48 0.41 -1.51 -7.77
N ALA A 49 0.58 -0.26 -8.23
CA ALA A 49 -0.16 0.28 -9.36
C ALA A 49 0.12 -0.49 -10.67
N CYS A 50 1.38 -0.82 -10.94
CA CYS A 50 1.77 -1.62 -12.10
C CYS A 50 1.16 -3.03 -12.04
N PHE A 51 1.20 -3.70 -10.89
CA PHE A 51 0.60 -5.02 -10.71
C PHE A 51 -0.93 -4.99 -10.78
N PHE A 52 -1.56 -3.91 -10.29
CA PHE A 52 -3.00 -3.71 -10.44
C PHE A 52 -3.40 -3.60 -11.91
N ILE A 53 -2.73 -2.73 -12.68
CA ILE A 53 -2.99 -2.54 -14.11
C ILE A 53 -2.75 -3.85 -14.88
N SER A 54 -1.64 -4.53 -14.60
CA SER A 54 -1.31 -5.81 -15.23
C SER A 54 -2.36 -6.89 -14.90
N GLY A 55 -2.77 -7.01 -13.63
CA GLY A 55 -3.79 -7.98 -13.21
C GLY A 55 -5.13 -7.72 -13.89
N PHE A 56 -5.55 -6.44 -13.98
CA PHE A 56 -6.80 -6.07 -14.63
C PHE A 56 -6.76 -6.26 -16.15
N TYR A 57 -5.64 -5.92 -16.80
CA TYR A 57 -5.43 -6.13 -18.23
C TYR A 57 -5.52 -7.62 -18.59
N ASN A 58 -4.81 -8.47 -17.84
CA ASN A 58 -4.86 -9.92 -18.04
C ASN A 58 -6.26 -10.49 -17.77
N PHE A 59 -6.94 -10.02 -16.71
CA PHE A 59 -8.32 -10.42 -16.42
C PHE A 59 -9.27 -10.05 -17.59
N ALA A 60 -9.22 -8.81 -18.07
CA ALA A 60 -10.07 -8.35 -19.16
C ALA A 60 -9.80 -9.10 -20.48
N GLN A 61 -8.52 -9.33 -20.80
CA GLN A 61 -8.13 -10.05 -22.01
C GLN A 61 -8.60 -11.51 -21.98
N ASN A 62 -8.44 -12.18 -20.84
CA ASN A 62 -8.86 -13.58 -20.72
C ASN A 62 -10.38 -13.73 -20.63
N LEU A 63 -11.09 -12.76 -20.04
CA LEU A 63 -12.55 -12.74 -20.03
C LEU A 63 -13.12 -12.61 -21.45
N ALA A 64 -12.48 -11.78 -22.29
CA ALA A 64 -12.90 -11.58 -23.67
C ALA A 64 -12.60 -12.78 -24.59
N ARG A 65 -11.55 -13.57 -24.29
CA ARG A 65 -11.14 -14.72 -25.10
C ARG A 65 -11.81 -16.02 -24.68
N ASP A 66 -11.73 -16.36 -23.39
CA ASP A 66 -12.01 -17.70 -22.90
C ASP A 66 -13.19 -17.74 -21.91
N GLY A 67 -13.86 -16.59 -21.69
CA GLY A 67 -14.93 -16.47 -20.71
C GLY A 67 -14.43 -16.55 -19.26
N TRP A 68 -15.29 -16.95 -18.32
CA TRP A 68 -14.91 -17.03 -16.90
C TRP A 68 -14.16 -18.33 -16.59
N THR A 69 -12.84 -18.26 -16.41
CA THR A 69 -11.99 -19.42 -16.05
C THR A 69 -11.32 -19.23 -14.68
N SER A 70 -10.79 -20.32 -14.10
CA SER A 70 -10.05 -20.29 -12.82
C SER A 70 -8.79 -19.42 -12.86
N ALA A 71 -8.16 -19.27 -14.04
CA ALA A 71 -7.04 -18.35 -14.24
C ALA A 71 -7.46 -16.87 -14.06
N ASN A 72 -8.70 -16.54 -14.40
CA ASN A 72 -9.23 -15.18 -14.27
C ASN A 72 -9.52 -14.82 -12.82
N GLN A 73 -9.91 -15.79 -11.99
CA GLN A 73 -10.08 -15.60 -10.56
C GLN A 73 -8.76 -15.26 -9.86
N PHE A 74 -7.65 -15.89 -10.29
CA PHE A 74 -6.32 -15.58 -9.77
C PHE A 74 -5.86 -14.16 -10.18
N ALA A 75 -6.00 -13.80 -11.46
CA ALA A 75 -5.65 -12.46 -11.94
C ALA A 75 -6.46 -11.36 -11.23
N LEU A 76 -7.76 -11.60 -11.00
CA LEU A 76 -8.62 -10.70 -10.25
C LEU A 76 -8.19 -10.59 -8.78
N ALA A 77 -7.85 -11.70 -8.13
CA ALA A 77 -7.39 -11.68 -6.75
C ALA A 77 -6.07 -10.93 -6.57
N VAL A 78 -5.12 -11.11 -7.49
CA VAL A 78 -3.87 -10.35 -7.53
C VAL A 78 -4.16 -8.86 -7.72
N ALA A 79 -5.06 -8.49 -8.63
CA ALA A 79 -5.46 -7.09 -8.82
C ALA A 79 -6.05 -6.50 -7.52
N VAL A 80 -7.00 -7.18 -6.90
CA VAL A 80 -7.63 -6.72 -5.65
C VAL A 80 -6.63 -6.58 -4.51
N ALA A 81 -5.71 -7.54 -4.34
CA ALA A 81 -4.67 -7.46 -3.30
C ALA A 81 -3.71 -6.28 -3.53
N ASN A 82 -3.43 -5.94 -4.79
CA ASN A 82 -2.60 -4.79 -5.13
C ASN A 82 -3.32 -3.44 -4.92
N ILE A 83 -4.66 -3.41 -4.89
CA ILE A 83 -5.40 -2.21 -4.43
C ILE A 83 -5.07 -1.93 -2.97
N PHE A 84 -5.14 -2.94 -2.09
CA PHE A 84 -4.77 -2.77 -0.68
C PHE A 84 -3.31 -2.36 -0.53
N SER A 85 -2.43 -3.02 -1.28
CA SER A 85 -1.00 -2.72 -1.29
C SER A 85 -0.68 -1.33 -1.87
N PHE A 86 -1.59 -0.71 -2.61
CA PHE A 86 -1.50 0.67 -3.06
C PHE A 86 -2.07 1.66 -2.02
N LEU A 87 -3.21 1.34 -1.40
CA LEU A 87 -3.88 2.23 -0.45
C LEU A 87 -3.06 2.46 0.82
N VAL A 88 -2.42 1.42 1.35
CA VAL A 88 -1.59 1.51 2.56
C VAL A 88 -0.41 2.49 2.39
N PRO A 89 0.50 2.33 1.40
CA PRO A 89 1.58 3.29 1.17
C PRO A 89 1.05 4.67 0.79
N SER A 90 -0.02 4.76 0.00
CA SER A 90 -0.59 6.04 -0.40
C SER A 90 -1.08 6.86 0.79
N THR A 91 -1.79 6.23 1.74
CA THR A 91 -2.25 6.89 2.97
C THR A 91 -1.09 7.31 3.87
N LEU A 92 -0.06 6.45 4.04
CA LEU A 92 1.13 6.77 4.83
C LEU A 92 1.94 7.93 4.24
N LEU A 93 2.17 7.90 2.92
CA LEU A 93 2.87 8.97 2.20
C LEU A 93 2.09 10.28 2.29
N SER A 94 0.78 10.24 2.10
CA SER A 94 -0.08 11.42 2.24
C SER A 94 -0.02 12.01 3.64
N TYR A 95 -0.05 11.16 4.68
CA TYR A 95 0.06 11.59 6.07
C TYR A 95 1.43 12.22 6.37
N LYS A 96 2.50 11.62 5.86
CA LYS A 96 3.87 12.16 5.98
C LYS A 96 4.02 13.49 5.26
N LEU A 97 3.54 13.59 4.02
CA LEU A 97 3.51 14.85 3.25
C LEU A 97 2.75 15.94 4.00
N PHE A 98 1.61 15.63 4.60
CA PHE A 98 0.84 16.57 5.41
C PHE A 98 1.65 17.10 6.60
N HIS A 99 2.35 16.22 7.33
CA HIS A 99 3.21 16.62 8.47
C HIS A 99 4.37 17.51 8.02
N ILE A 100 5.05 17.15 6.93
CA ILE A 100 6.14 17.95 6.36
C ILE A 100 5.64 19.34 5.93
N LEU A 101 4.48 19.40 5.27
CA LEU A 101 3.90 20.68 4.82
C LEU A 101 3.47 21.56 6.00
N MET A 102 2.86 20.98 7.03
CA MET A 102 2.46 21.74 8.23
C MET A 102 3.66 22.18 9.08
N ALA A 103 4.67 21.33 9.22
CA ALA A 103 5.93 21.69 9.88
C ALA A 103 6.60 22.87 9.15
N LYS A 104 6.67 22.80 7.81
CA LYS A 104 7.20 23.88 6.97
C LYS A 104 6.40 25.18 7.10
N LYS A 105 5.06 25.10 7.19
CA LYS A 105 4.20 26.29 7.44
C LYS A 105 4.46 26.94 8.80
N GLN A 106 4.87 26.17 9.80
CA GLN A 106 5.17 26.65 11.15
C GLN A 106 6.65 27.00 11.35
N GLY A 107 7.51 26.80 10.33
CA GLY A 107 8.95 27.02 10.44
C GLY A 107 9.66 26.06 11.40
N ILE A 108 9.04 24.91 11.72
CA ILE A 108 9.59 23.89 12.62
C ILE A 108 9.91 22.61 11.84
N THR A 109 10.67 21.71 12.46
CA THR A 109 10.98 20.40 11.88
C THR A 109 9.78 19.44 11.97
N GLU A 110 9.75 18.40 11.12
CA GLU A 110 8.71 17.35 11.14
C GLU A 110 8.58 16.74 12.55
N LYS A 111 9.71 16.43 13.20
CA LYS A 111 9.72 15.86 14.56
C LYS A 111 9.12 16.79 15.61
N GLU A 112 9.45 18.08 15.56
CA GLU A 112 8.88 19.06 16.50
C GLU A 112 7.37 19.24 16.30
N TYR A 113 6.90 19.17 15.05
CA TYR A 113 5.47 19.18 14.75
C TYR A 113 4.76 17.94 15.30
N GLU A 114 5.35 16.75 15.13
CA GLU A 114 4.85 15.49 15.70
C GLU A 114 4.76 15.54 17.23
N ASP A 115 5.81 16.03 17.90
CA ASP A 115 5.85 16.12 19.36
C ASP A 115 4.85 17.15 19.91
N LYS A 116 4.64 18.27 19.20
CA LYS A 116 3.61 19.28 19.53
C LYS A 116 2.18 18.74 19.39
N ILE A 117 1.91 17.90 18.38
CA ILE A 117 0.60 17.25 18.23
C ILE A 117 0.38 16.23 19.36
N ASN A 118 1.43 15.50 19.75
CA ASN A 118 1.34 14.47 20.79
C ASN A 118 1.27 15.06 22.20
N SER A 119 1.85 16.25 22.45
CA SER A 119 1.74 16.94 23.74
C SER A 119 0.32 17.43 24.02
N ASN A 120 -0.40 17.91 23.00
CA ASN A 120 -1.79 18.38 23.14
C ASN A 120 -2.83 17.28 23.41
N ARG A 121 -2.40 16.01 23.45
CA ARG A 121 -3.26 14.84 23.73
C ARG A 121 -3.13 14.33 25.17
N LYS A 122 -2.14 14.81 25.93
CA LYS A 122 -2.02 14.55 27.37
C LYS A 122 -2.82 15.59 28.15
#